data_AF-A0A1V4VRI2-F1
#
_entry.id   AF-A0A1V4VRI2-F1
#
_cell.length_a   1.000
_cell.length_b   1.000
_cell.length_c   1.000
_cell.angle_alpha   90.00
_cell.angle_beta   90.00
_cell.angle_gamma   90.00
#
_symmetry.space_group_name_H-M   'P 1'
#
loop_
_entity.id
_entity.type
_entity.pdbx_description
1 polymer ?
#
loop_
_entity_poly.entity_id
_entity_poly.type
_entity_poly.pdbx_seq_one_letter_code
_entity_poly.pdbx_strand_id
1 'polypeptide(L)'
;MAFTFNGISSTNYLIENNVHHSILPPLAHRSLFVPGRVGVYDFGVYVGSREIAVDVTVTGNSQAELRTKVRSIASWLYTENLAPLVFSDEPDKTYYARVSGNTDLEQIAAVSQGTITFVCPDPFAEGASYSQTLCRFFLEPFSNIKTQLVHLPMIYELFWIF
;
A
#
# COMPACT_ATOMS: atom_id res chain seq x y z
N MET A 1 -1.55 -10.64 15.06
CA MET A 1 -1.50 -9.66 13.96
C MET A 1 -2.53 -8.60 14.28
N ALA A 2 -2.22 -7.33 13.99
CA ALA A 2 -3.11 -6.20 14.22
C ALA A 2 -2.95 -5.19 13.08
N PHE A 3 -4.02 -4.57 12.63
CA PHE A 3 -3.99 -3.42 11.73
C PHE A 3 -4.34 -2.13 12.48
N THR A 4 -3.77 -1.04 11.99
CA THR A 4 -4.05 0.32 12.44
C THR A 4 -4.81 1.01 11.31
N PHE A 5 -6.02 1.49 11.61
CA PHE A 5 -6.85 2.21 10.66
C PHE A 5 -7.18 3.59 11.22
N ASN A 6 -6.92 4.63 10.43
CA ASN A 6 -7.11 6.03 10.84
C ASN A 6 -6.38 6.37 12.17
N GLY A 7 -5.18 5.81 12.36
CA GLY A 7 -4.37 6.01 13.56
C GLY A 7 -4.81 5.22 14.80
N ILE A 8 -5.88 4.43 14.72
CA ILE A 8 -6.39 3.62 15.84
C ILE A 8 -6.07 2.15 15.57
N SER A 9 -5.51 1.47 16.56
CA SER A 9 -5.22 0.03 16.48
C SER A 9 -6.47 -0.81 16.74
N SER A 10 -6.65 -1.85 15.94
CA SER A 10 -7.72 -2.85 16.05
C SER A 10 -7.67 -3.69 17.34
N THR A 11 -6.49 -3.80 17.98
CA THR A 11 -6.20 -4.71 19.11
C THR A 11 -7.23 -4.66 20.24
N ASN A 12 -7.79 -3.48 20.52
CA ASN A 12 -8.76 -3.29 21.62
C ASN A 12 -10.21 -3.58 21.21
N TYR A 13 -10.49 -3.66 19.92
CA TYR A 13 -11.84 -3.76 19.39
C TYR A 13 -12.19 -5.16 18.90
N LEU A 14 -11.25 -5.81 18.21
CA LEU A 14 -11.48 -7.05 17.50
C LEU A 14 -10.21 -7.90 17.44
N ILE A 15 -10.41 -9.17 17.13
CA ILE A 15 -9.34 -10.13 16.86
C ILE A 15 -9.26 -10.31 15.36
N GLU A 16 -8.08 -10.11 14.78
CA GLU A 16 -7.84 -10.43 13.37
C GLU A 16 -7.49 -11.90 13.23
N ASN A 17 -8.21 -12.59 12.36
CA ASN A 17 -7.98 -13.99 12.05
C ASN A 17 -7.03 -14.14 10.86
N ASN A 18 -7.30 -13.40 9.77
CA ASN A 18 -6.57 -13.53 8.52
C ASN A 18 -6.65 -12.24 7.69
N VAL A 19 -5.60 -11.95 6.92
CA VAL A 19 -5.56 -10.84 5.96
C VAL A 19 -5.32 -11.44 4.58
N HIS A 20 -6.25 -11.22 3.66
CA HIS A 20 -6.16 -11.69 2.29
C HIS A 20 -5.40 -10.67 1.44
N HIS A 21 -4.13 -10.97 1.17
CA HIS A 21 -3.29 -10.19 0.27
C HIS A 21 -3.29 -10.79 -1.14
N SER A 22 -3.75 -10.02 -2.13
CA SER A 22 -3.53 -10.37 -3.53
C SER A 22 -2.11 -9.99 -3.96
N ILE A 23 -1.39 -10.90 -4.61
CA ILE A 23 -0.01 -10.68 -5.11
C ILE A 23 0.03 -9.46 -6.04
N LEU A 24 -0.96 -9.35 -6.91
CA LEU A 24 -1.15 -8.21 -7.81
C LEU A 24 -2.54 -7.60 -7.60
N PRO A 25 -2.68 -6.27 -7.73
CA PRO A 25 -4.00 -5.66 -7.94
C PRO A 25 -4.66 -6.23 -9.20
N PRO A 26 -6.00 -6.09 -9.35
CA PRO A 26 -6.69 -6.56 -10.55
C PRO A 26 -6.14 -5.87 -11.80
N LEU A 27 -5.83 -6.69 -12.81
CA LEU A 27 -5.24 -6.27 -14.08
C LEU A 27 -6.23 -6.47 -15.22
N ALA A 28 -6.45 -5.42 -16.01
CA ALA A 28 -7.28 -5.48 -17.21
C ALA A 28 -6.41 -5.29 -18.47
N HIS A 29 -6.32 -6.32 -19.31
CA HIS A 29 -5.53 -6.29 -20.53
C HIS A 29 -6.23 -5.48 -21.63
N ARG A 30 -5.52 -4.51 -22.21
CA ARG A 30 -5.97 -3.78 -23.39
C ARG A 30 -5.46 -4.50 -24.62
N SER A 31 -6.31 -5.34 -25.21
CA SER A 31 -5.97 -6.07 -26.43
C SER A 31 -6.98 -5.78 -27.54
N LEU A 32 -6.51 -5.81 -28.79
CA LEU A 32 -7.35 -5.59 -29.97
C LEU A 32 -7.22 -6.74 -30.94
N PHE A 33 -8.37 -7.35 -31.23
CA PHE A 33 -8.49 -8.41 -32.21
C PHE A 33 -8.84 -7.83 -33.58
N VAL A 34 -8.07 -8.21 -34.61
CA VAL A 34 -8.33 -7.82 -36.00
C VAL A 34 -8.73 -9.06 -36.80
N PRO A 35 -9.94 -9.10 -37.39
CA PRO A 35 -10.36 -10.20 -38.25
C PRO A 35 -9.40 -10.43 -39.41
N GLY A 36 -9.04 -11.69 -39.68
CA GLY A 36 -8.13 -12.07 -40.76
C GLY A 36 -6.64 -12.03 -40.39
N ARG A 37 -6.29 -11.67 -39.15
CA ARG A 37 -4.93 -11.79 -38.61
C ARG A 37 -4.89 -12.82 -37.49
N VAL A 38 -3.89 -13.69 -37.51
CA VAL A 38 -3.63 -14.60 -36.39
C VAL A 38 -3.02 -13.81 -35.24
N GLY A 39 -3.63 -13.92 -34.06
CA GLY A 39 -3.16 -13.27 -32.83
C GLY A 39 -3.89 -11.97 -32.49
N VAL A 40 -3.38 -11.26 -31.49
CA VAL A 40 -3.98 -10.07 -30.89
C VAL A 40 -2.92 -8.97 -30.76
N TYR A 41 -3.30 -7.71 -30.93
CA TYR A 41 -2.42 -6.59 -30.59
C TYR A 41 -2.51 -6.33 -29.09
N ASP A 42 -1.35 -6.28 -28.41
CA ASP A 42 -1.25 -5.92 -26.99
C ASP A 42 -0.93 -4.43 -26.85
N PHE A 43 -1.79 -3.70 -26.15
CA PHE A 43 -1.64 -2.28 -25.86
C PHE A 43 -1.36 -2.01 -24.38
N GLY A 44 -0.98 -3.03 -23.62
CA GLY A 44 -0.65 -2.94 -22.20
C GLY A 44 -1.83 -3.27 -21.28
N VAL A 45 -1.70 -2.83 -20.02
CA VAL A 45 -2.59 -3.25 -18.92
C VAL A 45 -3.03 -2.04 -18.11
N TYR A 46 -4.30 -2.03 -17.71
CA TYR A 46 -4.83 -1.12 -16.71
C TYR A 46 -4.80 -1.80 -15.34
N VAL A 47 -4.27 -1.07 -14.36
CA VAL A 47 -4.28 -1.51 -12.95
C VAL A 47 -5.53 -0.95 -12.29
N GLY A 48 -6.37 -1.83 -11.74
CA GLY A 48 -7.57 -1.45 -11.00
C GLY A 48 -7.29 -1.14 -9.53
N SER A 49 -8.34 -0.78 -8.79
CA SER A 49 -8.28 -0.60 -7.34
C SER A 49 -7.98 -1.93 -6.64
N ARG A 50 -7.10 -1.90 -5.64
CA ARG A 50 -6.80 -3.07 -4.81
C ARG A 50 -7.84 -3.19 -3.72
N GLU A 51 -8.31 -4.41 -3.48
CA GLU A 51 -9.15 -4.73 -2.33
C GLU A 51 -8.37 -5.61 -1.36
N ILE A 52 -8.45 -5.30 -0.07
CA ILE A 52 -7.83 -6.07 1.00
C ILE A 52 -8.95 -6.51 1.93
N ALA A 53 -9.17 -7.82 2.01
CA ALA A 53 -10.17 -8.41 2.89
C ALA A 53 -9.52 -8.88 4.19
N VAL A 54 -10.06 -8.45 5.33
CA VAL A 54 -9.59 -8.82 6.66
C VAL A 54 -10.68 -9.57 7.38
N ASP A 55 -10.40 -10.82 7.74
CA ASP A 55 -11.30 -11.65 8.53
C ASP A 55 -11.13 -11.30 10.01
N VAL A 56 -12.22 -10.91 10.65
CA VAL A 56 -12.24 -10.44 12.04
C VAL A 56 -13.22 -11.23 12.89
N THR A 57 -12.88 -11.38 14.17
CA THR A 57 -13.74 -11.94 15.21
C THR A 57 -13.94 -10.91 16.31
N VAL A 58 -15.20 -10.68 16.69
CA VAL A 58 -15.59 -9.83 17.82
C VAL A 58 -16.23 -10.72 18.90
N THR A 59 -15.69 -10.67 20.11
CA THR A 59 -16.19 -11.46 21.25
C THR A 59 -16.81 -10.54 22.31
N GLY A 60 -17.93 -10.95 22.88
CA GLY A 60 -18.60 -10.25 23.99
C GLY A 60 -19.05 -11.22 25.08
N ASN A 61 -19.27 -10.71 26.30
CA ASN A 61 -19.78 -11.54 27.40
C ASN A 61 -21.31 -11.66 27.35
N SER A 62 -21.98 -10.69 26.71
CA SER A 62 -23.43 -10.63 26.52
C SER A 62 -23.77 -10.17 25.11
N GLN A 63 -24.95 -10.55 24.62
CA GLN A 63 -25.45 -10.11 23.31
C GLN A 63 -25.65 -8.58 23.26
N ALA A 64 -26.01 -7.95 24.38
CA ALA A 64 -26.17 -6.50 24.45
C ALA A 64 -24.83 -5.78 24.28
N GLU A 65 -23.78 -6.25 24.99
CA GLU A 65 -22.43 -5.71 24.88
C GLU A 65 -21.86 -5.89 23.48
N LEU A 66 -22.07 -7.07 22.88
CA LEU A 66 -21.62 -7.36 21.52
C LEU A 66 -22.23 -6.38 20.51
N ARG A 67 -23.55 -6.12 20.61
CA ARG A 67 -24.22 -5.12 19.75
C ARG A 67 -23.65 -3.72 19.92
N THR A 68 -23.29 -3.33 21.15
CA THR A 68 -22.66 -2.03 21.41
C THR A 68 -21.25 -1.96 20.81
N LYS A 69 -20.44 -3.02 20.97
CA LYS A 69 -19.11 -3.12 20.35
C LYS A 69 -19.17 -3.04 18.83
N VAL A 70 -20.08 -3.78 18.20
CA VAL A 70 -20.28 -3.74 16.75
C VAL A 70 -20.63 -2.33 16.28
N ARG A 71 -21.49 -1.61 17.01
CA ARG A 71 -21.80 -0.21 16.68
C ARG A 71 -20.60 0.71 16.81
N SER A 72 -19.79 0.55 17.87
CA SER A 72 -18.56 1.35 18.00
C SER A 72 -17.56 1.07 16.89
N ILE A 73 -17.41 -0.20 16.49
CA ILE A 73 -16.55 -0.60 15.38
C ILE A 73 -17.06 0.00 14.08
N ALA A 74 -18.37 -0.05 13.81
CA ALA A 74 -18.97 0.56 12.63
C ALA A 74 -18.70 2.07 12.56
N SER A 75 -18.82 2.78 13.69
CA SER A 75 -18.50 4.22 13.74
C SER A 75 -17.02 4.54 13.52
N TRP A 76 -16.12 3.64 13.93
CA TRP A 76 -14.68 3.81 13.72
C TRP A 76 -14.27 3.51 12.28
N LEU A 77 -14.80 2.43 11.70
CA LEU A 77 -14.51 2.00 10.34
C LEU A 77 -15.09 2.95 9.29
N TYR A 78 -16.18 3.65 9.61
CA TYR A 78 -16.78 4.62 8.71
C TYR A 78 -15.90 5.86 8.56
N THR A 79 -15.39 6.09 7.34
CA THR A 79 -14.68 7.31 6.97
C THR A 79 -15.11 7.74 5.57
N GLU A 80 -15.38 9.04 5.37
CA GLU A 80 -15.76 9.60 4.06
C GLU A 80 -14.57 9.67 3.09
N ASN A 81 -13.40 10.04 3.63
CA ASN A 81 -12.15 10.16 2.89
C ASN A 81 -11.30 8.89 3.01
N LEU A 82 -10.25 8.83 2.18
CA LEU A 82 -9.23 7.79 2.30
C LEU A 82 -8.48 7.96 3.62
N ALA A 83 -8.38 6.88 4.38
CA ALA A 83 -7.67 6.83 5.65
C ALA A 83 -6.45 5.91 5.56
N PRO A 84 -5.38 6.20 6.33
CA PRO A 84 -4.21 5.35 6.37
C PRO A 84 -4.54 4.02 7.07
N LEU A 85 -4.11 2.93 6.44
CA LEU A 85 -4.20 1.55 6.88
C LEU A 85 -2.79 0.95 6.91
N VAL A 86 -2.36 0.52 8.10
CA VAL A 86 -1.03 -0.06 8.33
C VAL A 86 -1.20 -1.41 9.00
N PHE A 87 -0.51 -2.44 8.51
CA PHE A 87 -0.53 -3.78 9.08
C PHE A 87 0.67 -4.00 10.00
N SER A 88 0.50 -4.73 11.11
CA SER A 88 1.59 -5.05 12.04
C SER A 88 2.75 -5.79 11.40
N ASP A 89 2.47 -6.53 10.33
CA ASP A 89 3.44 -7.39 9.66
C ASP A 89 4.35 -6.59 8.72
N GLU A 90 3.87 -5.42 8.26
CA GLU A 90 4.58 -4.50 7.39
C GLU A 90 4.43 -3.04 7.88
N PRO A 91 5.08 -2.67 9.00
CA PRO A 91 4.89 -1.35 9.63
C PRO A 91 5.42 -0.19 8.77
N ASP A 92 6.37 -0.46 7.86
CA ASP A 92 6.96 0.55 6.98
C ASP A 92 6.08 0.86 5.75
N LYS A 93 4.95 0.18 5.60
CA LYS A 93 4.04 0.30 4.46
C LYS A 93 2.70 0.86 4.90
N THR A 94 2.28 1.94 4.24
CA THR A 94 0.98 2.56 4.47
C THR A 94 0.12 2.43 3.22
N TYR A 95 -1.10 1.92 3.40
CA TYR A 95 -2.12 1.88 2.37
C TYR A 95 -3.15 2.97 2.64
N TYR A 96 -3.64 3.64 1.60
CA TYR A 96 -4.76 4.57 1.73
C TYR A 96 -6.03 3.90 1.26
N ALA A 97 -6.90 3.60 2.22
CA ALA A 97 -8.08 2.78 1.99
C ALA A 97 -9.34 3.40 2.59
N ARG A 98 -10.48 2.94 2.10
CA ARG A 98 -11.79 3.14 2.72
C ARG A 98 -12.52 1.82 2.80
N VAL A 99 -13.38 1.65 3.79
CA VAL A 99 -14.23 0.47 3.87
C VAL A 99 -15.31 0.56 2.79
N SER A 100 -15.46 -0.50 2.01
CA SER A 100 -16.46 -0.57 0.94
C SER A 100 -16.92 -2.02 0.76
N GLY A 101 -18.22 -2.20 0.53
CA GLY A 101 -18.85 -3.51 0.44
C GLY A 101 -19.78 -3.81 1.63
N ASN A 102 -20.27 -5.04 1.69
CA ASN A 102 -21.10 -5.50 2.79
C ASN A 102 -20.20 -5.93 3.95
N THR A 103 -20.25 -5.20 5.07
CA THR A 103 -19.60 -5.60 6.33
C THR A 103 -20.55 -6.49 7.12
N ASP A 104 -21.00 -7.59 6.51
CA ASP A 104 -21.89 -8.52 7.17
C ASP A 104 -21.10 -9.29 8.23
N LEU A 105 -21.56 -9.19 9.47
CA LEU A 105 -21.04 -9.95 10.58
C LEU A 105 -22.04 -11.07 10.90
N GLU A 106 -21.61 -12.32 10.70
CA GLU A 106 -22.36 -13.48 11.16
C GLU A 106 -22.21 -13.60 12.68
N GLN A 107 -23.33 -13.80 13.38
CA GLN A 107 -23.33 -13.95 14.83
C GLN A 107 -23.54 -15.42 15.22
N ILE A 108 -22.55 -15.99 15.89
CA ILE A 108 -22.59 -17.34 16.46
C ILE A 108 -22.53 -17.20 17.99
N ALA A 109 -23.70 -17.20 18.63
CA ALA A 109 -23.87 -17.00 20.07
C ALA A 109 -23.27 -15.69 20.61
N ALA A 110 -22.18 -15.76 21.38
CA ALA A 110 -21.48 -14.63 21.99
C ALA A 110 -20.25 -14.17 21.17
N VAL A 111 -20.07 -14.76 20.00
CA VAL A 111 -19.01 -14.45 19.05
C VAL A 111 -19.64 -13.97 17.76
N SER A 112 -19.05 -12.95 17.14
CA SER A 112 -19.42 -12.51 15.81
C SER A 112 -18.20 -12.56 14.92
N GLN A 113 -18.34 -13.13 13.73
CA GLN A 113 -17.28 -13.24 12.73
C GLN A 113 -17.72 -12.56 11.46
N GLY A 114 -16.78 -11.97 10.74
CA GLY A 114 -17.05 -11.49 9.39
C GLY A 114 -15.81 -10.91 8.75
N THR A 115 -16.00 -10.38 7.56
CA THR A 115 -14.89 -9.90 6.73
C THR A 115 -15.08 -8.41 6.47
N ILE A 116 -14.04 -7.63 6.74
CA ILE A 116 -13.98 -6.20 6.44
C ILE A 116 -13.18 -6.04 5.14
N THR A 117 -13.82 -5.50 4.11
CA THR A 117 -13.16 -5.22 2.84
C THR A 117 -12.75 -3.75 2.77
N PHE A 118 -11.44 -3.54 2.64
CA PHE A 118 -10.83 -2.23 2.41
C PHE A 118 -10.54 -2.07 0.93
N VAL A 119 -11.08 -1.01 0.33
CA VAL A 119 -10.81 -0.64 -1.06
C VAL A 119 -9.78 0.48 -1.09
N CYS A 120 -8.67 0.21 -1.77
CA CYS A 120 -7.58 1.13 -2.02
C CYS A 120 -7.64 1.59 -3.49
N PRO A 121 -8.02 2.86 -3.76
CA PRO A 121 -7.99 3.40 -5.11
C PRO A 121 -6.57 3.45 -5.67
N ASP A 122 -5.58 3.76 -4.82
CA ASP A 122 -4.18 3.52 -5.14
C ASP A 122 -3.80 2.09 -4.73
N PRO A 123 -3.42 1.22 -5.68
CA PRO A 123 -3.08 -0.17 -5.38
C PRO A 123 -1.71 -0.34 -4.70
N PHE A 124 -0.85 0.68 -4.70
CA PHE A 124 0.51 0.58 -4.18
C PHE A 124 0.60 1.04 -2.72
N ALA A 125 1.52 0.42 -1.98
CA ALA A 125 1.85 0.85 -0.62
C ALA A 125 2.81 2.03 -0.67
N GLU A 126 2.55 3.06 0.11
CA GLU A 126 3.48 4.16 0.33
C GLU A 126 4.48 3.78 1.43
N GLY A 127 5.76 4.03 1.17
CA GLY A 127 6.84 3.86 2.16
C GLY A 127 7.24 5.20 2.79
N ALA A 128 8.29 5.19 3.61
CA ALA A 128 8.85 6.40 4.20
C ALA A 128 9.24 7.42 3.11
N SER A 129 8.73 8.65 3.23
CA SER A 129 9.08 9.75 2.33
C SER A 129 10.45 10.32 2.71
N TYR A 130 11.41 10.31 1.78
CA TYR A 130 12.73 10.94 1.95
C TYR A 130 12.77 12.27 1.21
N SER A 131 12.83 13.38 1.94
CA SER A 131 13.06 14.70 1.34
C SER A 131 14.56 14.91 1.15
N GLN A 132 15.00 14.98 -0.11
CA GLN A 132 16.37 15.34 -0.44
C GLN A 132 16.41 16.75 -1.02
N THR A 133 17.19 17.63 -0.38
CA THR A 133 17.49 18.95 -0.93
C THR A 133 18.43 18.75 -2.11
N LEU A 134 17.93 18.91 -3.33
CA LEU A 134 18.78 18.96 -4.52
C LEU A 134 19.63 20.23 -4.45
N CYS A 135 20.92 20.10 -4.16
CA CYS A 135 21.87 21.18 -4.38
C CYS A 135 21.81 21.55 -5.86
N ARG A 136 21.35 22.78 -6.15
CA ARG A 136 21.44 23.38 -7.48
C ARG A 136 22.91 23.38 -7.90
N PHE A 137 23.28 22.46 -8.78
CA PHE A 137 24.44 22.67 -9.64
C PHE A 137 24.07 23.87 -10.51
N PHE A 138 24.60 25.03 -10.14
CA PHE A 138 24.59 26.22 -10.97
C PHE A 138 25.33 25.83 -12.25
N LEU A 139 24.61 25.66 -13.37
CA LEU A 139 25.22 25.59 -14.68
C LEU A 139 25.83 26.97 -14.92
N GLU A 140 27.10 27.17 -14.55
CA GLU A 140 27.84 28.29 -15.10
C GLU A 140 27.90 28.09 -16.62
N PRO A 141 27.49 29.09 -17.42
CA PRO A 141 27.56 28.96 -18.86
C PRO A 141 29.03 28.75 -19.24
N PHE A 142 29.28 27.68 -20.01
CA PHE A 142 30.54 27.41 -20.69
C PHE A 142 30.92 28.61 -21.57
N SER A 143 31.59 29.62 -21.01
CA SER A 143 32.20 30.69 -21.78
C SER A 143 33.47 31.19 -21.07
N ASN A 144 34.47 30.31 -20.95
CA ASN A 144 35.88 30.65 -21.17
C ASN A 144 36.75 29.43 -20.87
N ILE A 145 36.92 28.56 -21.88
CA ILE A 145 38.05 27.64 -21.91
C ILE A 145 39.28 28.50 -22.24
N LYS A 146 39.96 29.01 -21.23
CA LYS A 146 41.37 29.41 -21.38
C LYS A 146 42.20 28.15 -21.17
N THR A 147 42.79 27.71 -22.27
CA THR A 147 43.82 26.68 -22.37
C THR A 147 44.86 26.87 -21.28
N GLN A 148 44.90 25.96 -20.31
CA GLN A 148 46.08 25.77 -19.48
C GLN A 148 46.47 24.29 -19.59
N LEU A 149 47.48 24.05 -20.41
CA LEU A 149 48.25 22.81 -20.48
C LEU A 149 48.84 22.56 -19.09
N VAL A 150 48.16 21.73 -18.28
CA VAL A 150 48.77 21.13 -17.11
C VAL A 150 49.23 19.74 -17.52
N HIS A 151 50.54 19.63 -17.61
CA HIS A 151 51.32 18.44 -17.89
C HIS A 151 50.82 17.27 -17.03
N LEU A 152 50.28 16.22 -17.66
CA LEU A 152 50.07 14.92 -17.02
C LEU A 152 51.44 14.32 -16.68
N PRO A 153 51.67 13.85 -15.45
CA PRO A 153 52.53 12.71 -15.24
C PRO A 153 51.65 11.46 -15.15
N MET A 154 51.83 10.56 -16.12
CA MET A 154 51.57 9.14 -15.92
C MET A 154 52.37 8.67 -14.71
N ILE A 155 51.72 8.13 -13.69
CA ILE A 155 52.33 7.14 -12.82
C ILE A 155 51.32 5.98 -12.62
N TYR A 156 51.92 4.82 -12.68
CA TYR A 156 51.46 3.47 -12.96
C TYR A 156 51.22 2.70 -11.65
N GLU A 157 50.22 1.82 -11.67
CA GLU A 157 50.14 0.49 -11.03
C GLU A 157 50.41 0.31 -9.50
N LEU A 158 49.40 -0.33 -8.88
CA LEU A 158 49.47 -1.50 -7.99
C LEU A 158 49.91 -1.40 -6.49
N PHE A 159 49.19 -2.23 -5.70
CA PHE A 159 49.56 -2.97 -4.48
C PHE A 159 49.09 -2.49 -3.07
N TRP A 160 47.99 -3.12 -2.61
CA TRP A 160 47.67 -3.78 -1.31
C TRP A 160 47.64 -3.07 0.08
N ILE A 161 46.57 -3.45 0.82
CA ILE A 161 46.39 -3.80 2.26
C ILE A 161 46.95 -2.86 3.34
N PHE A 162 46.05 -2.24 4.12
CA PHE A 162 45.57 -2.72 5.43
C PHE A 162 44.24 -2.06 5.78
#